data_AF-F8THC3-F1
#
_entry.id   AF-F8THC3-F1
#
_cell.length_a   1.000
_cell.length_b   1.000
_cell.length_c   1.000
_cell.angle_alpha   90.00
_cell.angle_beta   90.00
_cell.angle_gamma   90.00
#
_symmetry.space_group_name_H-M   'P 1'
#
loop_
_entity.id
_entity.type
_entity.pdbx_description
1 polymer ?
#
loop_
_entity_poly.entity_id
_entity_poly.type
_entity_poly.pdbx_seq_one_letter_code
_entity_poly.pdbx_strand_id
1 'polypeptide(L)'
;PEAPRGICGAGPDVIVTRNLLRAVASGSGCYIHVVENTALNLKNTALQKGKLKGIGALERLCALFGISGGDNYEKAVKVADAVLNDLYKPEYVKMDLVEKMAYPPRFKKWRELGILPGGAKAEVFKGVVKCSTNLNSDPVNMLVDCLRLGISTGIYGLTLTNLLNDVLLGEPEIRPAKVGLRVIDPAYINIMITGHQHTMFVHLQERLTDDDVVARAKAAGAKGFRLVGCTCVGQDLQLRGAHYTDIFDGHAGNNYTSEAILATGAIDAVLSEFNCTLPGIETVCDKLQIKQICIGDVAKKANAELKPFVFAEREKLSEEIIDAVIGSYKARRPKVELNLLPEHGNDNTLTGISEVSLKKFLGGNWKPLVDLIVGGKIQGVAGVVGCSSLVSGGHDVLTVALTRELIARDIIVLTAGCSSGGIENCGLMVPEAAELAGPGLKEVCGQLG
;
A
#
# COMPACT_ATOMS: atom_id res chain seq x y z
N PRO A 1 26.49 -9.79 -27.69
CA PRO A 1 26.97 -11.17 -27.43
C PRO A 1 27.33 -11.83 -28.76
N GLU A 2 28.42 -12.60 -28.82
CA GLU A 2 28.93 -13.19 -30.08
C GLU A 2 28.20 -14.48 -30.50
N ALA A 3 27.54 -15.16 -29.55
CA ALA A 3 26.74 -16.36 -29.80
C ALA A 3 25.22 -16.06 -29.79
N PRO A 4 24.44 -16.64 -30.72
CA PRO A 4 22.99 -16.42 -30.81
C PRO A 4 22.18 -17.16 -29.74
N ARG A 5 22.81 -18.06 -28.97
CA ARG A 5 22.17 -18.90 -27.95
C ARG A 5 23.07 -19.05 -26.72
N GLY A 6 22.47 -19.24 -25.56
CA GLY A 6 23.18 -19.69 -24.36
C GLY A 6 23.62 -21.16 -24.45
N ILE A 7 24.40 -21.62 -23.46
CA ILE A 7 24.94 -22.99 -23.42
C ILE A 7 23.85 -24.06 -23.50
N CYS A 8 22.68 -23.82 -22.88
CA CYS A 8 21.54 -24.74 -22.92
C CYS A 8 20.71 -24.68 -24.22
N GLY A 9 21.12 -23.87 -25.21
CA GLY A 9 20.41 -23.69 -26.47
C GLY A 9 19.28 -22.67 -26.46
N ALA A 10 19.01 -22.01 -25.32
CA ALA A 10 18.02 -20.94 -25.25
C ALA A 10 18.45 -19.71 -26.06
N GLY A 11 17.57 -19.22 -26.93
CA GLY A 11 17.74 -17.97 -27.66
C GLY A 11 17.34 -16.73 -26.83
N PRO A 12 17.52 -15.52 -27.38
CA PRO A 12 17.24 -14.26 -26.69
C PRO A 12 15.79 -14.15 -26.20
N ASP A 13 14.80 -14.52 -27.02
CA ASP A 13 13.38 -14.43 -26.65
C ASP A 13 13.06 -15.25 -25.41
N VAL A 14 13.57 -16.49 -25.37
CA VAL A 14 13.40 -17.40 -24.24
C VAL A 14 14.02 -16.82 -22.97
N ILE A 15 15.24 -16.28 -23.08
CA ILE A 15 15.97 -15.70 -21.93
C ILE A 15 15.22 -14.46 -21.39
N VAL A 16 14.83 -13.55 -22.27
CA VAL A 16 14.11 -12.32 -21.90
C VAL A 16 12.77 -12.67 -21.24
N THR A 17 11.98 -13.56 -21.86
CA THR A 17 10.67 -13.93 -21.31
C THR A 17 10.79 -14.71 -20.00
N ARG A 18 11.78 -15.60 -19.84
CA ARG A 18 12.03 -16.27 -18.54
C ARG A 18 12.34 -15.27 -17.45
N ASN A 19 13.17 -14.27 -17.73
CA ASN A 19 13.51 -13.22 -16.77
C ASN A 19 12.29 -12.38 -16.42
N LEU A 20 11.47 -12.01 -17.41
CA LEU A 20 10.22 -11.29 -17.20
C LEU A 20 9.23 -12.10 -16.34
N LEU A 21 8.95 -13.36 -16.70
CA LEU A 21 8.03 -14.21 -15.92
C LEU A 21 8.52 -14.40 -14.49
N ARG A 22 9.84 -14.55 -14.28
CA ARG A 22 10.40 -14.65 -12.93
C ARG A 22 10.16 -13.36 -12.14
N ALA A 23 10.38 -12.19 -12.75
CA ALA A 23 10.11 -10.91 -12.11
C ALA A 23 8.60 -10.73 -11.80
N VAL A 24 7.72 -11.09 -12.73
CA VAL A 24 6.26 -11.03 -12.55
C VAL A 24 5.79 -11.99 -11.47
N ALA A 25 6.32 -13.22 -11.42
CA ALA A 25 5.99 -14.20 -10.40
C ALA A 25 6.46 -13.76 -9.01
N SER A 26 7.67 -13.22 -8.88
CA SER A 26 8.16 -12.65 -7.62
C SER A 26 7.30 -11.47 -7.17
N GLY A 27 6.97 -10.54 -8.07
CA GLY A 27 6.10 -9.40 -7.76
C GLY A 27 4.69 -9.85 -7.36
N SER A 28 4.11 -10.81 -8.05
CA SER A 28 2.83 -11.43 -7.69
C SER A 28 2.89 -12.07 -6.30
N GLY A 29 3.96 -12.84 -6.01
CA GLY A 29 4.20 -13.44 -4.71
C GLY A 29 4.15 -12.44 -3.56
N CYS A 30 4.71 -11.23 -3.76
CA CYS A 30 4.64 -10.16 -2.76
C CYS A 30 3.21 -9.75 -2.42
N TYR A 31 2.36 -9.50 -3.42
CA TYR A 31 0.98 -9.07 -3.16
C TYR A 31 0.09 -10.22 -2.67
N ILE A 32 0.35 -11.46 -3.11
CA ILE A 32 -0.35 -12.65 -2.60
C ILE A 32 0.02 -12.93 -1.14
N HIS A 33 1.27 -12.67 -0.73
CA HIS A 33 1.68 -12.71 0.68
C HIS A 33 0.89 -11.70 1.53
N VAL A 34 0.75 -10.46 1.05
CA VAL A 34 0.01 -9.40 1.75
C VAL A 34 -1.46 -9.77 1.95
N VAL A 35 -2.18 -10.19 0.89
CA VAL A 35 -3.62 -10.51 1.02
C VAL A 35 -3.86 -11.70 1.94
N GLU A 36 -2.97 -12.69 1.93
CA GLU A 36 -3.04 -13.84 2.84
C GLU A 36 -2.96 -13.39 4.30
N ASN A 37 -1.95 -12.58 4.63
CA ASN A 37 -1.78 -12.03 5.97
C ASN A 37 -2.97 -11.16 6.39
N THR A 38 -3.49 -10.33 5.48
CA THR A 38 -4.68 -9.51 5.74
C THR A 38 -5.92 -10.36 6.00
N ALA A 39 -6.15 -11.44 5.24
CA ALA A 39 -7.26 -12.36 5.47
C ALA A 39 -7.12 -13.10 6.81
N LEU A 40 -5.91 -13.55 7.17
CA LEU A 40 -5.63 -14.14 8.48
C LEU A 40 -5.88 -13.15 9.62
N ASN A 41 -5.46 -11.89 9.47
CA ASN A 41 -5.72 -10.85 10.46
C ASN A 41 -7.21 -10.56 10.61
N LEU A 42 -7.99 -10.52 9.51
CA LEU A 42 -9.44 -10.38 9.56
C LEU A 42 -10.09 -11.54 10.32
N LYS A 43 -9.72 -12.77 9.97
CA LYS A 43 -10.22 -13.97 10.64
C LYS A 43 -9.93 -13.94 12.14
N ASN A 44 -8.68 -13.71 12.51
CA ASN A 44 -8.27 -13.73 13.92
C ASN A 44 -8.91 -12.59 14.73
N THR A 45 -9.05 -11.41 14.14
CA THR A 45 -9.77 -10.28 14.74
C THR A 45 -11.23 -10.64 14.99
N ALA A 46 -11.89 -11.24 14.00
CA ALA A 46 -13.28 -11.64 14.14
C ALA A 46 -13.48 -12.75 15.19
N LEU A 47 -12.60 -13.76 15.23
CA LEU A 47 -12.63 -14.83 16.24
C LEU A 47 -12.46 -14.31 17.67
N GLN A 48 -11.63 -13.28 17.87
CA GLN A 48 -11.45 -12.62 19.17
C GLN A 48 -12.48 -11.52 19.44
N LYS A 49 -13.48 -11.35 18.55
CA LYS A 49 -14.47 -10.27 18.62
C LYS A 49 -13.86 -8.87 18.71
N GLY A 50 -12.69 -8.68 18.10
CA GLY A 50 -12.01 -7.38 17.99
C GLY A 50 -12.77 -6.39 17.12
N LYS A 51 -12.36 -5.13 17.12
CA LYS A 51 -13.08 -4.06 16.42
C LYS A 51 -13.06 -4.27 14.89
N LEU A 52 -14.23 -4.24 14.27
CA LEU A 52 -14.41 -4.18 12.81
C LEU A 52 -14.87 -2.77 12.44
N LYS A 53 -13.98 -1.94 11.92
CA LYS A 53 -14.23 -0.51 11.69
C LYS A 53 -15.09 -0.24 10.45
N GLY A 54 -15.04 -1.11 9.43
CA GLY A 54 -15.80 -0.96 8.17
C GLY A 54 -16.90 -1.99 7.99
N ILE A 55 -18.04 -1.81 8.67
CA ILE A 55 -19.18 -2.72 8.54
C ILE A 55 -19.80 -2.67 7.14
N GLY A 56 -19.85 -1.49 6.50
CA GLY A 56 -20.33 -1.37 5.12
C GLY A 56 -19.46 -2.15 4.13
N ALA A 57 -18.14 -2.13 4.30
CA ALA A 57 -17.23 -2.97 3.53
C ALA A 57 -17.48 -4.47 3.73
N LEU A 58 -17.74 -4.90 4.97
CA LEU A 58 -18.05 -6.29 5.27
C LEU A 58 -19.34 -6.73 4.58
N GLU A 59 -20.39 -5.91 4.62
CA GLU A 59 -21.66 -6.19 3.95
C GLU A 59 -21.50 -6.32 2.44
N ARG A 60 -20.71 -5.44 1.81
CA ARG A 60 -20.42 -5.52 0.37
C ARG A 60 -19.66 -6.79 0.02
N LEU A 61 -18.63 -7.17 0.80
CA LEU A 61 -17.91 -8.42 0.60
C LEU A 61 -18.84 -9.63 0.77
N CYS A 62 -19.72 -9.61 1.78
CA CYS A 62 -20.70 -10.67 1.97
C CYS A 62 -21.64 -10.79 0.76
N ALA A 63 -22.15 -9.67 0.25
CA ALA A 63 -23.00 -9.65 -0.94
C ALA A 63 -22.26 -10.20 -2.18
N LEU A 64 -21.03 -9.74 -2.42
CA LEU A 64 -20.19 -10.22 -3.52
C LEU A 64 -19.92 -11.73 -3.42
N PHE A 65 -19.67 -12.22 -2.21
CA PHE A 65 -19.31 -13.63 -2.00
C PHE A 65 -20.53 -14.55 -1.86
N GLY A 66 -21.74 -14.00 -1.74
CA GLY A 66 -22.95 -14.77 -1.46
C GLY A 66 -23.00 -15.32 -0.03
N ILE A 67 -22.38 -14.62 0.91
CA ILE A 67 -22.34 -14.99 2.33
C ILE A 67 -23.54 -14.37 3.04
N SER A 68 -24.34 -15.21 3.70
CA SER A 68 -25.51 -14.80 4.47
C SER A 68 -25.54 -15.50 5.84
N GLY A 69 -26.38 -14.97 6.74
CA GLY A 69 -26.57 -15.48 8.10
C GLY A 69 -25.38 -15.21 9.04
N GLY A 70 -25.68 -15.23 10.35
CA GLY A 70 -24.71 -14.95 11.41
C GLY A 70 -24.56 -13.47 11.75
N ASP A 71 -23.87 -13.20 12.86
CA ASP A 71 -23.46 -11.86 13.25
C ASP A 71 -22.28 -11.35 12.39
N ASN A 72 -21.82 -10.12 12.65
CA ASN A 72 -20.72 -9.53 11.89
C ASN A 72 -19.40 -10.29 12.05
N TYR A 73 -19.16 -10.94 13.18
CA TYR A 73 -17.95 -11.71 13.42
C TYR A 73 -17.97 -13.02 12.62
N GLU A 74 -19.10 -13.73 12.65
CA GLU A 74 -19.28 -14.93 11.82
C GLU A 74 -19.14 -14.62 10.33
N LYS A 75 -19.72 -13.50 9.87
CA LYS A 75 -19.58 -13.03 8.48
C LYS A 75 -18.11 -12.74 8.13
N ALA A 76 -17.38 -12.03 8.99
CA ALA A 76 -15.98 -11.71 8.77
C ALA A 76 -15.10 -12.97 8.69
N VAL A 77 -15.35 -13.97 9.54
CA VAL A 77 -14.67 -15.28 9.45
C VAL A 77 -14.98 -15.96 8.12
N LYS A 78 -16.25 -16.04 7.71
CA LYS A 78 -16.64 -16.64 6.43
C LYS A 78 -16.01 -15.93 5.22
N VAL A 79 -15.92 -14.60 5.26
CA VAL A 79 -15.25 -13.79 4.22
C VAL A 79 -13.76 -14.13 4.15
N ALA A 80 -13.07 -14.14 5.30
CA ALA A 80 -11.66 -14.47 5.35
C ALA A 80 -11.39 -15.91 4.88
N ASP A 81 -12.21 -16.88 5.30
CA ASP A 81 -12.10 -18.27 4.89
C ASP A 81 -12.35 -18.45 3.39
N ALA A 82 -13.29 -17.71 2.80
CA ALA A 82 -13.51 -17.73 1.35
C ALA A 82 -12.25 -17.31 0.58
N VAL A 83 -11.57 -16.24 1.03
CA VAL A 83 -10.32 -15.78 0.42
C VAL A 83 -9.19 -16.80 0.60
N LEU A 84 -8.99 -17.30 1.82
CA LEU A 84 -7.91 -18.25 2.13
C LEU A 84 -8.10 -19.57 1.36
N ASN A 85 -9.31 -20.12 1.34
CA ASN A 85 -9.60 -21.37 0.65
C ASN A 85 -9.37 -21.25 -0.86
N ASP A 86 -9.78 -20.13 -1.47
CA ASP A 86 -9.62 -19.93 -2.92
C ASP A 86 -8.15 -19.70 -3.32
N LEU A 87 -7.41 -18.95 -2.49
CA LEU A 87 -5.98 -18.66 -2.65
C LEU A 87 -5.11 -19.93 -2.61
N TYR A 88 -5.50 -20.92 -1.81
CA TYR A 88 -4.79 -22.19 -1.61
C TYR A 88 -5.19 -23.33 -2.54
N LYS A 89 -6.12 -23.10 -3.47
CA LYS A 89 -6.46 -24.11 -4.49
C LYS A 89 -5.22 -24.56 -5.28
N PRO A 90 -5.19 -25.81 -5.77
CA PRO A 90 -4.18 -26.21 -6.73
C PRO A 90 -4.33 -25.44 -8.05
N GLU A 91 -3.27 -25.34 -8.84
CA GLU A 91 -3.28 -24.53 -10.08
C GLU A 91 -4.32 -24.97 -11.12
N TYR A 92 -4.65 -26.26 -11.15
CA TYR A 92 -5.63 -26.81 -12.10
C TYR A 92 -7.10 -26.57 -11.69
N VAL A 93 -7.36 -26.11 -10.45
CA VAL A 93 -8.72 -25.76 -9.99
C VAL A 93 -8.86 -24.24 -10.01
N LYS A 94 -9.84 -23.74 -10.79
CA LYS A 94 -10.05 -22.29 -10.96
C LYS A 94 -10.50 -21.63 -9.65
N MET A 95 -10.02 -20.41 -9.44
CA MET A 95 -10.45 -19.57 -8.34
C MET A 95 -11.88 -19.07 -8.59
N ASP A 96 -12.75 -19.23 -7.58
CA ASP A 96 -14.16 -18.86 -7.65
C ASP A 96 -14.36 -17.36 -7.48
N LEU A 97 -13.55 -16.69 -6.66
CA LEU A 97 -13.73 -15.26 -6.39
C LEU A 97 -13.35 -14.39 -7.59
N VAL A 98 -12.58 -14.91 -8.54
CA VAL A 98 -12.26 -14.20 -9.80
C VAL A 98 -13.54 -13.87 -10.57
N GLU A 99 -14.50 -14.80 -10.63
CA GLU A 99 -15.78 -14.57 -11.30
C GLU A 99 -16.64 -13.53 -10.57
N LYS A 100 -16.65 -13.61 -9.22
CA LYS A 100 -17.47 -12.75 -8.37
C LYS A 100 -16.98 -11.29 -8.34
N MET A 101 -15.67 -11.09 -8.47
CA MET A 101 -15.03 -9.78 -8.33
C MET A 101 -14.81 -9.06 -9.67
N ALA A 102 -14.77 -9.78 -10.78
CA ALA A 102 -14.40 -9.21 -12.06
C ALA A 102 -15.57 -8.53 -12.78
N TYR A 103 -15.23 -7.53 -13.62
CA TYR A 103 -16.19 -6.98 -14.58
C TYR A 103 -16.67 -8.10 -15.54
N PRO A 104 -17.97 -8.40 -15.66
CA PRO A 104 -18.43 -9.62 -16.33
C PRO A 104 -17.97 -9.79 -17.80
N PRO A 105 -17.95 -8.73 -18.64
CA PRO A 105 -17.40 -8.85 -20.00
C PRO A 105 -15.91 -9.21 -20.03
N ARG A 106 -15.14 -8.73 -19.05
CA ARG A 106 -13.71 -9.02 -18.95
C ARG A 106 -13.47 -10.46 -18.52
N PHE A 107 -14.24 -10.94 -17.56
CA PHE A 107 -14.18 -12.32 -17.10
C PHE A 107 -14.55 -13.31 -18.21
N LYS A 108 -15.61 -13.05 -18.96
CA LYS A 108 -15.97 -13.84 -20.16
C LYS A 108 -14.79 -13.92 -21.12
N LYS A 109 -14.10 -12.79 -21.37
CA LYS A 109 -12.94 -12.78 -22.26
C LYS A 109 -11.78 -13.61 -21.73
N TRP A 110 -11.49 -13.56 -20.44
CA TRP A 110 -10.44 -14.41 -19.84
C TRP A 110 -10.76 -15.90 -19.93
N ARG A 111 -12.05 -16.27 -19.80
CA ARG A 111 -12.52 -17.64 -19.99
C ARG A 111 -12.32 -18.11 -21.44
N GLU A 112 -12.72 -17.30 -22.43
CA GLU A 112 -12.51 -17.58 -23.85
C GLU A 112 -11.03 -17.77 -24.21
N LEU A 113 -10.16 -16.96 -23.61
CA LEU A 113 -8.70 -17.02 -23.83
C LEU A 113 -8.01 -18.15 -23.05
N GLY A 114 -8.72 -18.86 -22.17
CA GLY A 114 -8.13 -19.91 -21.34
C GLY A 114 -7.17 -19.42 -20.25
N ILE A 115 -7.24 -18.13 -19.87
CA ILE A 115 -6.30 -17.49 -18.93
C ILE A 115 -6.86 -17.29 -17.53
N LEU A 116 -7.97 -17.93 -17.18
CA LEU A 116 -8.46 -17.93 -15.80
C LEU A 116 -7.45 -18.62 -14.87
N PRO A 117 -7.00 -17.94 -13.79
CA PRO A 117 -6.06 -18.52 -12.85
C PRO A 117 -6.71 -19.58 -11.94
N GLY A 118 -5.93 -20.56 -11.52
CA GLY A 118 -6.20 -21.40 -10.35
C GLY A 118 -5.66 -20.74 -9.08
N GLY A 119 -5.45 -21.50 -8.01
CA GLY A 119 -5.09 -20.90 -6.72
C GLY A 119 -3.85 -20.02 -6.78
N ALA A 120 -3.93 -18.82 -6.20
CA ALA A 120 -2.97 -17.75 -6.39
C ALA A 120 -1.53 -18.13 -6.00
N LYS A 121 -1.34 -18.88 -4.89
CA LYS A 121 -0.01 -19.36 -4.50
C LYS A 121 0.55 -20.39 -5.49
N ALA A 122 -0.32 -21.24 -6.03
CA ALA A 122 0.07 -22.26 -7.01
C ALA A 122 0.45 -21.63 -8.36
N GLU A 123 -0.22 -20.55 -8.79
CA GLU A 123 0.16 -19.79 -9.98
C GLU A 123 1.56 -19.16 -9.85
N VAL A 124 1.86 -18.55 -8.68
CA VAL A 124 3.20 -17.99 -8.39
C VAL A 124 4.25 -19.09 -8.46
N PHE A 125 4.01 -20.22 -7.78
CA PHE A 125 4.94 -21.35 -7.79
C PHE A 125 5.18 -21.88 -9.20
N LYS A 126 4.12 -22.08 -9.99
CA LYS A 126 4.21 -22.51 -11.40
C LYS A 126 5.05 -21.54 -12.23
N GLY A 127 4.85 -20.23 -12.07
CA GLY A 127 5.64 -19.20 -12.75
C GLY A 127 7.13 -19.34 -12.45
N VAL A 128 7.50 -19.49 -11.17
CA VAL A 128 8.90 -19.68 -10.77
C VAL A 128 9.50 -20.96 -11.34
N VAL A 129 8.77 -22.09 -11.25
CA VAL A 129 9.21 -23.37 -11.80
C VAL A 129 9.49 -23.24 -13.29
N LYS A 130 8.56 -22.68 -14.08
CA LYS A 130 8.71 -22.52 -15.53
C LYS A 130 9.98 -21.76 -15.95
N CYS A 131 10.46 -20.84 -15.13
CA CYS A 131 11.67 -20.06 -15.39
C CYS A 131 12.99 -20.83 -15.16
N SER A 132 12.96 -22.08 -14.73
CA SER A 132 14.17 -22.89 -14.53
C SER A 132 14.90 -23.17 -15.84
N THR A 133 16.23 -23.30 -15.78
CA THR A 133 17.14 -23.29 -16.94
C THR A 133 16.75 -24.25 -18.06
N ASN A 134 16.26 -25.43 -17.73
CA ASN A 134 15.99 -26.55 -18.64
C ASN A 134 14.50 -26.90 -18.80
N LEU A 135 13.59 -26.04 -18.32
CA LEU A 135 12.15 -26.30 -18.40
C LEU A 135 11.54 -25.60 -19.62
N ASN A 136 10.78 -24.51 -19.44
CA ASN A 136 9.98 -23.95 -20.52
C ASN A 136 10.85 -23.13 -21.50
N SER A 137 10.74 -23.41 -22.80
CA SER A 137 11.44 -22.68 -23.87
C SER A 137 10.48 -22.01 -24.87
N ASP A 138 9.19 -21.91 -24.56
CA ASP A 138 8.18 -21.23 -25.38
C ASP A 138 7.85 -19.84 -24.78
N PRO A 139 8.29 -18.74 -25.42
CA PRO A 139 7.99 -17.38 -24.97
C PRO A 139 6.50 -17.07 -24.87
N VAL A 140 5.69 -17.52 -25.84
CA VAL A 140 4.25 -17.22 -25.85
C VAL A 140 3.57 -17.90 -24.67
N ASN A 141 3.93 -19.16 -24.40
CA ASN A 141 3.41 -19.89 -23.24
C ASN A 141 3.71 -19.16 -21.92
N MET A 142 4.95 -18.70 -21.73
CA MET A 142 5.35 -17.97 -20.52
C MET A 142 4.69 -16.59 -20.41
N LEU A 143 4.50 -15.86 -21.52
CA LEU A 143 3.78 -14.59 -21.53
C LEU A 143 2.30 -14.77 -21.15
N VAL A 144 1.68 -15.89 -21.53
CA VAL A 144 0.33 -16.23 -21.07
C VAL A 144 0.30 -16.45 -19.55
N ASP A 145 1.32 -17.06 -18.95
CA ASP A 145 1.40 -17.16 -17.48
C ASP A 145 1.56 -15.77 -16.82
N CYS A 146 2.29 -14.83 -17.43
CA CYS A 146 2.33 -13.45 -16.94
C CYS A 146 0.93 -12.82 -16.89
N LEU A 147 0.09 -13.06 -17.92
CA LEU A 147 -1.30 -12.57 -17.94
C LEU A 147 -2.16 -13.21 -16.84
N ARG A 148 -2.02 -14.53 -16.62
CA ARG A 148 -2.71 -15.24 -15.52
C ARG A 148 -2.32 -14.67 -14.15
N LEU A 149 -1.03 -14.46 -13.92
CA LEU A 149 -0.50 -13.83 -12.71
C LEU A 149 -1.00 -12.40 -12.55
N GLY A 150 -1.13 -11.64 -13.64
CA GLY A 150 -1.72 -10.30 -13.63
C GLY A 150 -3.17 -10.30 -13.13
N ILE A 151 -4.00 -11.25 -13.60
CA ILE A 151 -5.40 -11.40 -13.14
C ILE A 151 -5.43 -11.76 -11.65
N SER A 152 -4.66 -12.78 -11.26
CA SER A 152 -4.56 -13.21 -9.86
C SER A 152 -4.14 -12.05 -8.95
N THR A 153 -3.06 -11.37 -9.30
CA THR A 153 -2.49 -10.26 -8.52
C THR A 153 -3.45 -9.07 -8.44
N GLY A 154 -4.08 -8.70 -9.55
CA GLY A 154 -5.03 -7.58 -9.58
C GLY A 154 -6.23 -7.81 -8.66
N ILE A 155 -6.87 -8.98 -8.76
CA ILE A 155 -8.05 -9.29 -7.95
C ILE A 155 -7.69 -9.57 -6.49
N TYR A 156 -6.72 -10.45 -6.25
CA TYR A 156 -6.36 -10.87 -4.89
C TYR A 156 -5.42 -9.89 -4.22
N GLY A 157 -4.24 -9.75 -4.80
CA GLY A 157 -3.14 -9.01 -4.21
C GLY A 157 -3.43 -7.53 -4.00
N LEU A 158 -4.27 -6.93 -4.87
CA LEU A 158 -4.60 -5.50 -4.82
C LEU A 158 -6.04 -5.26 -4.35
N THR A 159 -7.05 -5.70 -5.12
CA THR A 159 -8.46 -5.37 -4.81
C THR A 159 -8.94 -5.99 -3.50
N LEU A 160 -8.73 -7.30 -3.29
CA LEU A 160 -9.17 -7.96 -2.06
C LEU A 160 -8.40 -7.48 -0.83
N THR A 161 -7.09 -7.23 -0.93
CA THR A 161 -6.33 -6.60 0.16
C THR A 161 -7.00 -5.31 0.63
N ASN A 162 -7.35 -4.41 -0.30
CA ASN A 162 -7.99 -3.14 0.05
C ASN A 162 -9.37 -3.35 0.69
N LEU A 163 -10.21 -4.22 0.14
CA LEU A 163 -11.55 -4.47 0.67
C LEU A 163 -11.52 -5.13 2.06
N LEU A 164 -10.58 -6.05 2.30
CA LEU A 164 -10.39 -6.66 3.62
C LEU A 164 -9.84 -5.63 4.63
N ASN A 165 -8.90 -4.78 4.19
CA ASN A 165 -8.39 -3.66 4.98
C ASN A 165 -9.52 -2.68 5.33
N ASP A 166 -10.44 -2.36 4.42
CA ASP A 166 -11.59 -1.50 4.72
C ASP A 166 -12.41 -2.04 5.90
N VAL A 167 -12.61 -3.37 5.98
CA VAL A 167 -13.32 -4.00 7.11
C VAL A 167 -12.59 -3.80 8.44
N LEU A 168 -11.28 -4.05 8.45
CA LEU A 168 -10.46 -3.98 9.66
C LEU A 168 -10.18 -2.54 10.12
N LEU A 169 -9.87 -1.68 9.16
CA LEU A 169 -9.22 -0.39 9.38
C LEU A 169 -10.18 0.79 9.21
N GLY A 170 -11.35 0.58 8.63
CA GLY A 170 -12.35 1.59 8.34
C GLY A 170 -12.25 2.07 6.89
N GLU A 171 -13.37 2.42 6.30
CA GLU A 171 -13.44 2.85 4.90
C GLU A 171 -12.77 4.22 4.69
N PRO A 172 -12.12 4.47 3.53
CA PRO A 172 -11.56 5.78 3.20
C PRO A 172 -12.60 6.90 3.18
N GLU A 173 -12.21 8.08 3.64
CA GLU A 173 -13.03 9.30 3.61
C GLU A 173 -12.26 10.46 2.99
N ILE A 174 -12.89 11.17 2.05
CA ILE A 174 -12.28 12.34 1.40
C ILE A 174 -12.03 13.42 2.45
N ARG A 175 -10.77 13.83 2.57
CA ARG A 175 -10.32 14.79 3.58
C ARG A 175 -9.02 15.47 3.15
N PRO A 176 -8.67 16.63 3.71
CA PRO A 176 -7.33 17.17 3.62
C PRO A 176 -6.37 16.38 4.52
N ALA A 177 -5.10 16.32 4.12
CA ALA A 177 -4.01 15.69 4.84
C ALA A 177 -2.70 16.47 4.63
N LYS A 178 -1.85 16.46 5.65
CA LYS A 178 -0.47 16.93 5.53
C LYS A 178 0.41 15.88 4.85
N VAL A 179 1.38 16.35 4.08
CA VAL A 179 2.35 15.51 3.36
C VAL A 179 3.74 16.12 3.41
N GLY A 180 4.77 15.28 3.27
CA GLY A 180 6.17 15.70 3.23
C GLY A 180 6.85 15.74 4.59
N LEU A 181 8.06 16.31 4.65
CA LEU A 181 8.86 16.31 5.89
C LEU A 181 8.25 17.18 7.01
N ARG A 182 7.30 18.06 6.67
CA ARG A 182 6.54 18.86 7.65
C ARG A 182 5.68 18.06 8.62
N VAL A 183 5.39 16.79 8.32
CA VAL A 183 4.58 15.91 9.19
C VAL A 183 5.34 15.46 10.44
N ILE A 184 6.63 15.80 10.55
CA ILE A 184 7.47 15.44 11.69
C ILE A 184 7.38 16.53 12.76
N ASP A 185 6.82 16.19 13.92
CA ASP A 185 6.74 17.10 15.06
C ASP A 185 7.81 16.75 16.12
N PRO A 186 8.85 17.58 16.31
CA PRO A 186 9.93 17.28 17.25
C PRO A 186 9.50 17.29 18.73
N ALA A 187 8.31 17.81 19.05
CA ALA A 187 7.76 17.76 20.41
C ALA A 187 7.19 16.38 20.78
N TYR A 188 7.08 15.45 19.82
CA TYR A 188 6.59 14.09 20.02
C TYR A 188 7.69 13.06 19.74
N ILE A 189 7.47 11.83 20.21
CA ILE A 189 8.26 10.67 19.83
C ILE A 189 7.80 10.23 18.43
N ASN A 190 8.64 10.39 17.42
CA ASN A 190 8.24 10.11 16.04
C ASN A 190 8.66 8.69 15.64
N ILE A 191 7.68 7.91 15.20
CA ILE A 191 7.85 6.54 14.72
C ILE A 191 7.60 6.54 13.22
N MET A 192 8.64 6.28 12.43
CA MET A 192 8.48 6.07 10.99
C MET A 192 7.92 4.66 10.77
N ILE A 193 6.74 4.57 10.15
CA ILE A 193 6.15 3.30 9.72
C ILE A 193 6.32 3.16 8.20
N THR A 194 6.93 2.06 7.77
CA THR A 194 7.20 1.76 6.36
C THR A 194 6.90 0.29 6.05
N GLY A 195 6.47 0.01 4.81
CA GLY A 195 5.93 -1.30 4.44
C GLY A 195 4.67 -1.18 3.60
N HIS A 196 3.83 -2.22 3.67
CA HIS A 196 2.60 -2.41 2.90
C HIS A 196 1.44 -3.01 3.72
N GLN A 197 1.65 -3.59 4.92
CA GLN A 197 0.60 -4.27 5.68
C GLN A 197 0.16 -3.48 6.93
N HIS A 198 -0.75 -2.52 6.74
CA HIS A 198 -1.27 -1.68 7.82
C HIS A 198 -1.92 -2.49 8.97
N THR A 199 -2.56 -3.62 8.65
CA THR A 199 -3.28 -4.46 9.65
C THR A 199 -2.38 -4.99 10.77
N MET A 200 -1.07 -5.11 10.55
CA MET A 200 -0.11 -5.57 11.57
C MET A 200 0.18 -4.51 12.64
N PHE A 201 -0.11 -3.23 12.37
CA PHE A 201 0.15 -2.12 13.29
C PHE A 201 -1.08 -1.70 14.10
N VAL A 202 -2.26 -2.30 13.91
CA VAL A 202 -3.52 -1.81 14.51
C VAL A 202 -3.46 -1.74 16.02
N HIS A 203 -3.03 -2.83 16.67
CA HIS A 203 -2.94 -2.87 18.12
C HIS A 203 -1.94 -1.85 18.66
N LEU A 204 -0.78 -1.70 18.00
CA LEU A 204 0.21 -0.69 18.39
C LEU A 204 -0.36 0.73 18.25
N GLN A 205 -1.05 1.04 17.15
CA GLN A 205 -1.68 2.35 16.93
C GLN A 205 -2.65 2.72 18.05
N GLU A 206 -3.51 1.78 18.45
CA GLU A 206 -4.47 1.97 19.54
C GLU A 206 -3.73 2.16 20.87
N ARG A 207 -2.75 1.29 21.15
CA ARG A 207 -1.96 1.34 22.39
C ARG A 207 -1.17 2.64 22.57
N LEU A 208 -0.69 3.25 21.48
CA LEU A 208 0.04 4.53 21.52
C LEU A 208 -0.84 5.72 21.93
N THR A 209 -2.16 5.57 21.91
CA THR A 209 -3.14 6.61 22.32
C THR A 209 -3.63 6.46 23.75
N ASP A 210 -3.40 5.32 24.40
CA ASP A 210 -3.86 5.08 25.76
C ASP A 210 -3.17 5.99 26.78
N ASP A 211 -3.92 6.44 27.79
CA ASP A 211 -3.48 7.43 28.77
C ASP A 211 -2.19 7.04 29.52
N ASP A 212 -2.03 5.76 29.86
CA ASP A 212 -0.85 5.27 30.57
C ASP A 212 0.40 5.26 29.67
N VAL A 213 0.25 4.98 28.37
CA VAL A 213 1.34 5.01 27.38
C VAL A 213 1.71 6.44 27.02
N VAL A 214 0.72 7.32 26.86
CA VAL A 214 0.95 8.76 26.70
C VAL A 214 1.65 9.34 27.92
N ALA A 215 1.29 8.91 29.14
CA ALA A 215 1.99 9.31 30.36
C ALA A 215 3.46 8.87 30.38
N ARG A 216 3.78 7.66 29.87
CA ARG A 216 5.16 7.20 29.71
C ARG A 216 5.97 8.07 28.75
N ALA A 217 5.38 8.51 27.63
CA ALA A 217 6.02 9.47 26.72
C ALA A 217 6.24 10.85 27.37
N LYS A 218 5.25 11.35 28.13
CA LYS A 218 5.36 12.60 28.90
C LYS A 218 6.46 12.54 29.95
N ALA A 219 6.55 11.44 30.68
CA ALA A 219 7.65 11.20 31.62
C ALA A 219 9.02 11.10 30.93
N ALA A 220 9.07 10.85 29.62
CA ALA A 220 10.28 10.90 28.81
C ALA A 220 10.63 12.30 28.28
N GLY A 221 9.72 13.28 28.41
CA GLY A 221 9.91 14.64 27.93
C GLY A 221 9.19 14.98 26.61
N ALA A 222 8.43 14.04 26.03
CA ALA A 222 7.65 14.26 24.81
C ALA A 222 6.17 14.55 25.11
N LYS A 223 5.43 15.13 24.17
CA LYS A 223 3.97 15.34 24.32
C LYS A 223 3.15 14.05 24.17
N GLY A 224 3.71 13.05 23.49
CA GLY A 224 3.09 11.79 23.12
C GLY A 224 3.88 11.13 22.00
N PHE A 225 3.21 10.34 21.16
CA PHE A 225 3.79 9.73 19.96
C PHE A 225 3.18 10.30 18.68
N ARG A 226 3.92 10.20 17.58
CA ARG A 226 3.44 10.48 16.23
C ARG A 226 3.89 9.39 15.27
N LEU A 227 2.99 8.97 14.40
CA LEU A 227 3.28 8.07 13.30
C LEU A 227 3.56 8.88 12.04
N VAL A 228 4.76 8.71 11.51
CA VAL A 228 5.20 9.30 10.25
C VAL A 228 5.09 8.22 9.19
N GLY A 229 4.06 8.30 8.35
CA GLY A 229 3.81 7.30 7.32
C GLY A 229 4.80 7.43 6.17
N CYS A 230 5.34 6.31 5.69
CA CYS A 230 6.16 6.25 4.49
C CYS A 230 5.71 5.11 3.58
N THR A 231 6.00 5.20 2.28
CA THR A 231 5.69 4.14 1.29
C THR A 231 4.19 3.78 1.27
N CYS A 232 3.82 2.55 0.91
CA CYS A 232 2.42 2.15 0.73
C CYS A 232 1.64 2.08 2.05
N VAL A 233 2.25 1.62 3.15
CA VAL A 233 1.57 1.61 4.46
C VAL A 233 1.27 3.03 4.96
N GLY A 234 2.18 3.99 4.71
CA GLY A 234 1.94 5.40 5.01
C GLY A 234 0.81 5.99 4.20
N GLN A 235 0.69 5.59 2.93
CA GLN A 235 -0.43 5.99 2.08
C GLN A 235 -1.75 5.35 2.53
N ASP A 236 -1.77 4.06 2.92
CA ASP A 236 -2.97 3.39 3.43
C ASP A 236 -3.44 4.05 4.75
N LEU A 237 -2.49 4.38 5.65
CA LEU A 237 -2.74 5.20 6.84
C LEU A 237 -3.34 6.57 6.50
N GLN A 238 -2.79 7.26 5.51
CA GLN A 238 -3.27 8.57 5.08
C GLN A 238 -4.69 8.49 4.50
N LEU A 239 -4.94 7.52 3.63
CA LEU A 239 -6.24 7.23 3.03
C LEU A 239 -7.31 6.96 4.11
N ARG A 240 -6.91 6.37 5.23
CA ARG A 240 -7.76 6.00 6.37
C ARG A 240 -7.62 6.93 7.57
N GLY A 241 -6.95 8.07 7.41
CA GLY A 241 -6.56 8.92 8.56
C GLY A 241 -7.74 9.51 9.33
N ALA A 242 -8.96 9.51 8.78
CA ALA A 242 -10.19 9.81 9.51
C ALA A 242 -10.39 8.90 10.74
N HIS A 243 -9.80 7.70 10.74
CA HIS A 243 -9.88 6.72 11.83
C HIS A 243 -8.67 6.76 12.78
N TYR A 244 -7.69 7.64 12.56
CA TYR A 244 -6.39 7.67 13.26
C TYR A 244 -5.88 9.10 13.56
N THR A 245 -6.79 10.06 13.74
CA THR A 245 -6.48 11.51 13.85
C THR A 245 -5.55 11.87 15.01
N ASP A 246 -5.55 11.07 16.08
CA ASP A 246 -4.81 11.40 17.30
C ASP A 246 -3.32 11.12 17.19
N ILE A 247 -2.92 10.20 16.31
CA ILE A 247 -1.55 9.66 16.27
C ILE A 247 -0.87 9.81 14.91
N PHE A 248 -1.62 9.84 13.82
CA PHE A 248 -1.07 9.92 12.46
C PHE A 248 -1.09 11.36 11.93
N ASP A 249 0.08 11.94 11.67
CA ASP A 249 0.19 13.36 11.25
C ASP A 249 0.35 13.54 9.74
N GLY A 250 0.65 12.48 8.98
CA GLY A 250 0.66 12.52 7.52
C GLY A 250 1.61 11.55 6.83
N HIS A 251 1.59 11.56 5.49
CA HIS A 251 2.47 10.76 4.64
C HIS A 251 3.71 11.58 4.28
N ALA A 252 4.88 11.15 4.71
CA ALA A 252 6.11 11.89 4.48
C ALA A 252 6.67 11.70 3.06
N GLY A 253 6.38 10.57 2.42
CA GLY A 253 6.75 10.32 1.04
C GLY A 253 7.02 8.85 0.70
N ASN A 254 7.67 8.65 -0.45
CA ASN A 254 7.92 7.32 -1.00
C ASN A 254 9.26 6.73 -0.53
N ASN A 255 9.63 5.58 -1.09
CA ASN A 255 10.79 4.81 -0.66
C ASN A 255 12.11 5.60 -0.74
N TYR A 256 12.28 6.51 -1.69
CA TYR A 256 13.50 7.31 -1.83
C TYR A 256 13.55 8.52 -0.89
N THR A 257 12.42 8.93 -0.32
CA THR A 257 12.38 9.99 0.71
C THR A 257 12.84 9.47 2.09
N SER A 258 12.91 8.15 2.29
CA SER A 258 13.18 7.53 3.59
C SER A 258 14.50 8.00 4.23
N GLU A 259 15.58 8.05 3.48
CA GLU A 259 16.88 8.52 4.00
C GLU A 259 16.84 10.01 4.40
N ALA A 260 16.18 10.85 3.60
CA ALA A 260 16.00 12.27 3.90
C ALA A 260 15.14 12.50 5.15
N ILE A 261 14.07 11.71 5.32
CA ILE A 261 13.21 11.73 6.51
C ILE A 261 14.01 11.38 7.76
N LEU A 262 14.84 10.34 7.71
CA LEU A 262 15.71 9.95 8.82
C LEU A 262 16.77 11.02 9.10
N ALA A 263 17.35 11.62 8.05
CA ALA A 263 18.37 12.66 8.15
C ALA A 263 17.89 13.96 8.82
N THR A 264 16.58 14.16 8.98
CA THR A 264 16.04 15.23 9.83
C THR A 264 16.48 15.10 11.29
N GLY A 265 16.96 13.93 11.70
CA GLY A 265 17.34 13.63 13.08
C GLY A 265 16.16 13.43 14.03
N ALA A 266 14.94 13.68 13.54
CA ALA A 266 13.72 13.71 14.35
C ALA A 266 12.89 12.43 14.31
N ILE A 267 13.32 11.39 13.59
CA ILE A 267 12.73 10.05 13.70
C ILE A 267 13.41 9.28 14.83
N ASP A 268 12.62 8.74 15.76
CA ASP A 268 13.11 8.08 16.96
C ASP A 268 13.16 6.56 16.82
N ALA A 269 12.31 6.00 15.96
CA ALA A 269 12.39 4.61 15.56
C ALA A 269 11.82 4.39 14.15
N VAL A 270 12.28 3.33 13.50
CA VAL A 270 11.72 2.80 12.26
C VAL A 270 11.07 1.45 12.55
N LEU A 271 9.78 1.33 12.22
CA LEU A 271 9.06 0.08 12.23
C LEU A 271 8.79 -0.36 10.79
N SER A 272 9.19 -1.58 10.46
CA SER A 272 9.03 -2.16 9.13
C SER A 272 8.43 -3.56 9.21
N GLU A 273 7.61 -3.94 8.23
CA GLU A 273 7.00 -5.26 8.19
C GLU A 273 7.23 -6.00 6.86
N PHE A 274 7.26 -5.28 5.73
CA PHE A 274 7.39 -5.87 4.40
C PHE A 274 8.26 -5.03 3.45
N ASN A 275 7.79 -4.84 2.22
CA ASN A 275 8.53 -4.34 1.07
C ASN A 275 8.78 -2.82 1.14
N CYS A 276 9.71 -2.34 0.31
CA CYS A 276 10.11 -0.93 0.16
C CYS A 276 10.79 -0.26 1.37
N THR A 277 11.15 -1.01 2.41
CA THR A 277 12.17 -0.60 3.39
C THR A 277 13.54 -0.96 2.83
N LEU A 278 14.24 0.01 2.22
CA LEU A 278 15.50 -0.25 1.52
C LEU A 278 16.67 -0.42 2.50
N PRO A 279 17.63 -1.34 2.26
CA PRO A 279 18.81 -1.50 3.12
C PRO A 279 19.69 -0.25 3.28
N GLY A 280 19.57 0.75 2.39
CA GLY A 280 20.28 2.02 2.51
C GLY A 280 20.03 2.75 3.85
N ILE A 281 18.83 2.59 4.43
CA ILE A 281 18.49 3.22 5.71
C ILE A 281 19.32 2.68 6.88
N GLU A 282 19.89 1.48 6.76
CA GLU A 282 20.65 0.83 7.84
C GLU A 282 21.80 1.73 8.32
N THR A 283 22.57 2.28 7.38
CA THR A 283 23.69 3.17 7.69
C THR A 283 23.24 4.50 8.31
N VAL A 284 22.11 5.04 7.86
CA VAL A 284 21.57 6.30 8.39
C VAL A 284 21.08 6.09 9.83
N CYS A 285 20.38 4.99 10.09
CA CYS A 285 19.91 4.63 11.42
C CYS A 285 21.06 4.41 12.39
N ASP A 286 22.14 3.72 12.00
CA ASP A 286 23.30 3.52 12.88
C ASP A 286 23.97 4.84 13.25
N LYS A 287 24.21 5.72 12.26
CA LYS A 287 24.83 7.03 12.48
C LYS A 287 23.99 7.94 13.38
N LEU A 288 22.67 7.90 13.22
CA LEU A 288 21.73 8.74 13.97
C LEU A 288 21.14 8.05 15.21
N GLN A 289 21.68 6.87 15.57
CA GLN A 289 21.24 6.06 16.72
C GLN A 289 19.74 5.82 16.72
N ILE A 290 19.14 5.61 15.54
CA ILE A 290 17.70 5.36 15.37
C ILE A 290 17.46 3.87 15.53
N LYS A 291 16.56 3.51 16.46
CA LYS A 291 16.17 2.12 16.66
C LYS A 291 15.39 1.61 15.44
N GLN A 292 15.82 0.49 14.87
CA GLN A 292 15.08 -0.21 13.81
C GLN A 292 14.50 -1.52 14.33
N ILE A 293 13.22 -1.75 14.06
CA ILE A 293 12.51 -2.98 14.41
C ILE A 293 11.78 -3.48 13.16
N CYS A 294 12.12 -4.70 12.74
CA CYS A 294 11.39 -5.44 11.73
C CYS A 294 10.37 -6.34 12.44
N ILE A 295 9.10 -6.28 12.04
CA ILE A 295 8.04 -7.17 12.54
C ILE A 295 7.62 -8.24 11.52
N GLY A 296 8.22 -8.21 10.32
CA GLY A 296 8.15 -9.28 9.33
C GLY A 296 9.54 -9.77 8.95
N ASP A 297 9.72 -11.08 8.84
CA ASP A 297 11.00 -11.74 8.59
C ASP A 297 11.47 -11.58 7.13
N VAL A 298 10.53 -11.60 6.18
CA VAL A 298 10.77 -11.34 4.75
C VAL A 298 11.38 -9.96 4.47
N ALA A 299 11.31 -9.03 5.44
CA ALA A 299 11.85 -7.67 5.34
C ALA A 299 13.03 -7.39 6.27
N LYS A 300 13.57 -8.40 6.96
CA LYS A 300 14.64 -8.24 7.95
C LYS A 300 15.84 -7.47 7.39
N LYS A 301 16.24 -6.41 8.10
CA LYS A 301 17.50 -5.65 7.88
C LYS A 301 18.63 -6.24 8.69
N ALA A 302 19.86 -6.17 8.21
CA ALA A 302 20.98 -6.84 8.88
C ALA A 302 21.19 -6.30 10.30
N ASN A 303 21.13 -4.97 10.46
CA ASN A 303 21.34 -4.28 11.74
C ASN A 303 20.06 -4.02 12.58
N ALA A 304 18.87 -4.39 12.10
CA ALA A 304 17.62 -4.19 12.85
C ALA A 304 17.30 -5.37 13.77
N GLU A 305 16.52 -5.14 14.82
CA GLU A 305 15.93 -6.23 15.61
C GLU A 305 14.79 -6.90 14.84
N LEU A 306 14.64 -8.23 14.92
CA LEU A 306 13.45 -8.93 14.43
C LEU A 306 12.53 -9.24 15.61
N LYS A 307 11.32 -8.67 15.61
CA LYS A 307 10.25 -8.98 16.55
C LYS A 307 9.00 -9.43 15.76
N PRO A 308 8.93 -10.71 15.34
CA PRO A 308 7.90 -11.16 14.41
C PRO A 308 6.50 -10.88 14.95
N PHE A 309 5.62 -10.36 14.09
CA PHE A 309 4.22 -10.20 14.43
C PHE A 309 3.54 -11.56 14.48
N VAL A 310 3.08 -11.92 15.68
CA VAL A 310 2.20 -13.05 15.92
C VAL A 310 0.91 -12.50 16.50
N PHE A 311 -0.22 -12.70 15.82
CA PHE A 311 -1.50 -12.08 16.20
C PHE A 311 -1.88 -12.32 17.67
N ALA A 312 -1.62 -13.53 18.18
CA ALA A 312 -1.91 -13.90 19.57
C ALA A 312 -0.99 -13.21 20.60
N GLU A 313 0.20 -12.76 20.20
CA GLU A 313 1.20 -12.10 21.06
C GLU A 313 1.30 -10.59 20.81
N ARG A 314 0.38 -10.02 20.01
CA ARG A 314 0.43 -8.61 19.56
C ARG A 314 0.48 -7.58 20.69
N GLU A 315 -0.13 -7.89 21.84
CA GLU A 315 -0.13 -7.02 23.02
C GLU A 315 1.28 -6.90 23.60
N LYS A 316 1.91 -8.05 23.88
CA LYS A 316 3.31 -8.14 24.31
C LYS A 316 4.24 -7.47 23.30
N LEU A 317 4.06 -7.73 22.01
CA LEU A 317 4.86 -7.09 20.96
C LEU A 317 4.73 -5.56 20.98
N SER A 318 3.51 -5.05 21.19
CA SER A 318 3.27 -3.59 21.25
C SER A 318 3.99 -2.97 22.44
N GLU A 319 3.93 -3.59 23.62
CA GLU A 319 4.64 -3.11 24.81
C GLU A 319 6.17 -3.10 24.60
N GLU A 320 6.73 -4.17 24.05
CA GLU A 320 8.16 -4.25 23.76
C GLU A 320 8.61 -3.17 22.77
N ILE A 321 7.79 -2.88 21.75
CA ILE A 321 8.05 -1.81 20.78
C ILE A 321 7.98 -0.44 21.48
N ILE A 322 6.93 -0.19 22.28
CA ILE A 322 6.76 1.09 23.00
C ILE A 322 7.96 1.36 23.90
N ASP A 323 8.40 0.38 24.69
CA ASP A 323 9.58 0.50 25.55
C ASP A 323 10.85 0.78 24.74
N ALA A 324 11.07 0.05 23.65
CA ALA A 324 12.22 0.25 22.78
C ALA A 324 12.24 1.65 22.15
N VAL A 325 11.08 2.15 21.72
CA VAL A 325 10.90 3.46 21.10
C VAL A 325 11.14 4.59 22.12
N ILE A 326 10.56 4.50 23.32
CA ILE A 326 10.80 5.48 24.40
C ILE A 326 12.28 5.49 24.81
N GLY A 327 12.88 4.30 24.95
CA GLY A 327 14.30 4.16 25.25
C GLY A 327 15.19 4.80 24.19
N SER A 328 14.85 4.57 22.90
CA SER A 328 15.51 5.21 21.77
C SER A 328 15.46 6.73 21.89
N TYR A 329 14.26 7.31 22.01
CA TYR A 329 14.02 8.76 22.17
C TYR A 329 14.91 9.37 23.25
N LYS A 330 14.87 8.81 24.48
CA LYS A 330 15.67 9.30 25.63
C LYS A 330 17.18 9.26 25.37
N ALA A 331 17.67 8.17 24.77
CA ALA A 331 19.09 7.95 24.58
C ALA A 331 19.69 8.79 23.44
N ARG A 332 18.89 9.04 22.39
CA ARG A 332 19.36 9.65 21.14
C ARG A 332 19.09 11.14 21.03
N ARG A 333 17.91 11.63 21.44
CA ARG A 333 17.50 13.03 21.18
C ARG A 333 18.44 14.08 21.76
N PRO A 334 19.05 13.89 22.95
CA PRO A 334 20.04 14.83 23.45
C PRO A 334 21.37 14.87 22.68
N LYS A 335 21.62 13.92 21.76
CA LYS A 335 22.91 13.72 21.07
C LYS A 335 22.85 13.97 19.57
N VAL A 336 21.65 14.12 19.00
CA VAL A 336 21.44 14.21 17.56
C VAL A 336 20.88 15.59 17.22
N GLU A 337 21.54 16.28 16.31
CA GLU A 337 21.07 17.55 15.76
C GLU A 337 19.81 17.36 14.91
N LEU A 338 18.87 18.32 15.01
CA LEU A 338 17.62 18.28 14.25
C LEU A 338 17.72 19.19 13.03
N ASN A 339 17.49 18.60 11.86
CA ASN A 339 17.51 19.26 10.55
C ASN A 339 16.09 19.23 9.95
N LEU A 340 15.17 19.96 10.57
CA LEU A 340 13.77 19.97 10.17
C LEU A 340 13.54 20.82 8.91
N LEU A 341 12.61 20.38 8.07
CA LEU A 341 12.18 21.09 6.87
C LEU A 341 10.66 21.35 6.94
N PRO A 342 10.21 22.29 7.80
CA PRO A 342 8.78 22.51 8.06
C PRO A 342 8.00 23.01 6.84
N GLU A 343 8.68 23.62 5.87
CA GLU A 343 8.05 24.10 4.64
C GLU A 343 7.94 23.03 3.55
N HIS A 344 8.57 21.86 3.70
CA HIS A 344 8.53 20.82 2.68
C HIS A 344 7.19 20.10 2.65
N GLY A 345 6.61 19.96 1.45
CA GLY A 345 5.32 19.29 1.22
C GLY A 345 4.14 20.24 1.32
N ASN A 346 2.96 19.75 1.71
CA ASN A 346 1.70 20.51 1.69
C ASN A 346 0.81 20.16 2.89
N ASP A 347 0.01 21.11 3.38
CA ASP A 347 -0.92 20.88 4.50
C ASP A 347 -2.34 20.47 4.06
N ASN A 348 -2.67 20.71 2.79
CA ASN A 348 -4.03 20.58 2.26
C ASN A 348 -4.12 19.59 1.09
N THR A 349 -3.37 18.48 1.18
CA THR A 349 -3.46 17.42 0.17
C THR A 349 -4.79 16.68 0.31
N LEU A 350 -5.59 16.62 -0.75
CA LEU A 350 -6.78 15.79 -0.82
C LEU A 350 -6.39 14.31 -0.89
N THR A 351 -6.92 13.52 0.04
CA THR A 351 -6.77 12.07 0.09
C THR A 351 -8.14 11.41 0.28
N GLY A 352 -8.17 10.10 0.50
CA GLY A 352 -9.39 9.37 0.84
C GLY A 352 -10.29 9.05 -0.35
N ILE A 353 -9.77 9.16 -1.58
CA ILE A 353 -10.49 8.82 -2.80
C ILE A 353 -10.53 7.29 -2.95
N SER A 354 -11.74 6.73 -2.88
CA SER A 354 -12.06 5.33 -3.11
C SER A 354 -13.31 5.24 -4.00
N GLU A 355 -13.65 4.04 -4.47
CA GLU A 355 -14.89 3.85 -5.22
C GLU A 355 -16.12 4.32 -4.42
N VAL A 356 -16.13 4.06 -3.11
CA VAL A 356 -17.25 4.41 -2.22
C VAL A 356 -17.29 5.91 -1.95
N SER A 357 -16.16 6.49 -1.54
CA SER A 357 -16.10 7.90 -1.15
C SER A 357 -16.27 8.83 -2.35
N LEU A 358 -15.71 8.49 -3.51
CA LEU A 358 -15.92 9.25 -4.75
C LEU A 358 -17.38 9.16 -5.20
N LYS A 359 -17.99 7.96 -5.20
CA LYS A 359 -19.41 7.82 -5.56
C LYS A 359 -20.31 8.61 -4.61
N LYS A 360 -20.01 8.61 -3.30
CA LYS A 360 -20.72 9.41 -2.30
C LYS A 360 -20.59 10.91 -2.60
N PHE A 361 -19.38 11.37 -2.88
CA PHE A 361 -19.09 12.76 -3.26
C PHE A 361 -19.88 13.19 -4.50
N LEU A 362 -20.04 12.30 -5.49
CA LEU A 362 -20.82 12.52 -6.71
C LEU A 362 -22.35 12.34 -6.51
N GLY A 363 -22.86 12.36 -5.28
CA GLY A 363 -24.30 12.23 -5.01
C GLY A 363 -24.84 10.80 -5.10
N GLY A 364 -23.99 9.80 -4.83
CA GLY A 364 -24.37 8.38 -4.71
C GLY A 364 -24.42 7.63 -6.04
N ASN A 365 -23.99 8.22 -7.16
CA ASN A 365 -23.99 7.58 -8.47
C ASN A 365 -22.91 8.16 -9.40
N TRP A 366 -22.65 7.48 -10.53
CA TRP A 366 -21.58 7.85 -11.46
C TRP A 366 -22.01 8.84 -12.56
N LYS A 367 -23.31 9.18 -12.65
CA LYS A 367 -23.84 10.00 -13.74
C LYS A 367 -23.13 11.36 -13.86
N PRO A 368 -22.81 12.10 -12.78
CA PRO A 368 -22.12 13.37 -12.92
C PRO A 368 -20.75 13.24 -13.60
N LEU A 369 -19.95 12.23 -13.20
CA LEU A 369 -18.65 11.98 -13.81
C LEU A 369 -18.79 11.53 -15.28
N VAL A 370 -19.76 10.67 -15.57
CA VAL A 370 -20.03 10.20 -16.95
C VAL A 370 -20.47 11.37 -17.84
N ASP A 371 -21.36 12.24 -17.36
CA ASP A 371 -21.85 13.39 -18.10
C ASP A 371 -20.72 14.38 -18.42
N LEU A 372 -19.77 14.58 -17.49
CA LEU A 372 -18.59 15.42 -17.72
C LEU A 372 -17.64 14.84 -18.78
N ILE A 373 -17.49 13.51 -18.81
CA ILE A 373 -16.70 12.82 -19.84
C ILE A 373 -17.39 12.91 -21.21
N VAL A 374 -18.69 12.58 -21.28
CA VAL A 374 -19.48 12.65 -22.52
C VAL A 374 -19.56 14.08 -23.05
N GLY A 375 -19.66 15.07 -22.17
CA GLY A 375 -19.66 16.48 -22.49
C GLY A 375 -18.29 17.05 -22.90
N GLY A 376 -17.22 16.26 -22.83
CA GLY A 376 -15.86 16.67 -23.22
C GLY A 376 -15.18 17.63 -22.23
N LYS A 377 -15.74 17.85 -21.04
CA LYS A 377 -15.07 18.58 -19.97
C LYS A 377 -13.93 17.76 -19.36
N ILE A 378 -14.07 16.43 -19.38
CA ILE A 378 -13.02 15.47 -19.05
C ILE A 378 -12.75 14.64 -20.31
N GLN A 379 -11.51 14.68 -20.81
CA GLN A 379 -11.10 13.96 -22.02
C GLN A 379 -10.79 12.48 -21.75
N GLY A 380 -10.52 12.12 -20.49
CA GLY A 380 -10.30 10.74 -20.09
C GLY A 380 -9.85 10.61 -18.64
N VAL A 381 -9.52 9.38 -18.26
CA VAL A 381 -8.99 9.04 -16.94
C VAL A 381 -7.71 8.21 -17.12
N ALA A 382 -6.63 8.59 -16.43
CA ALA A 382 -5.36 7.89 -16.46
C ALA A 382 -4.96 7.44 -15.04
N GLY A 383 -4.55 6.18 -14.92
CA GLY A 383 -3.90 5.68 -13.71
C GLY A 383 -2.39 5.93 -13.77
N VAL A 384 -1.85 6.82 -12.93
CA VAL A 384 -0.41 7.03 -12.78
C VAL A 384 0.06 6.33 -11.51
N VAL A 385 0.62 5.14 -11.69
CA VAL A 385 1.02 4.23 -10.61
C VAL A 385 2.45 3.75 -10.81
N GLY A 386 3.09 3.33 -9.72
CA GLY A 386 4.41 2.73 -9.77
C GLY A 386 5.34 3.17 -8.64
N CYS A 387 6.62 2.98 -8.88
CA CYS A 387 7.73 3.39 -8.01
C CYS A 387 8.44 4.61 -8.60
N SER A 388 9.33 5.22 -7.82
CA SER A 388 10.27 6.20 -8.38
C SER A 388 11.50 5.51 -8.97
N SER A 389 12.31 6.25 -9.73
CA SER A 389 13.61 5.79 -10.26
C SER A 389 14.61 6.92 -10.21
N LEU A 390 15.75 6.70 -9.56
CA LEU A 390 16.85 7.67 -9.58
C LEU A 390 17.66 7.61 -10.88
N VAL A 391 17.67 6.46 -11.57
CA VAL A 391 18.42 6.25 -12.81
C VAL A 391 17.68 6.85 -14.01
N SER A 392 16.35 6.82 -13.98
CA SER A 392 15.49 7.19 -15.11
C SER A 392 14.93 8.60 -14.93
N GLY A 393 15.79 9.62 -15.02
CA GLY A 393 15.38 11.02 -15.00
C GLY A 393 15.29 11.68 -13.62
N GLY A 394 15.62 10.95 -12.54
CA GLY A 394 15.67 11.47 -11.17
C GLY A 394 14.38 11.24 -10.37
N HIS A 395 14.47 11.47 -9.06
CA HIS A 395 13.38 11.23 -8.09
C HIS A 395 12.11 11.97 -8.49
N ASP A 396 11.07 11.21 -8.84
CA ASP A 396 9.71 11.63 -9.19
C ASP A 396 9.55 12.60 -10.37
N VAL A 397 10.65 13.01 -11.02
CA VAL A 397 10.66 14.00 -12.13
C VAL A 397 9.71 13.60 -13.25
N LEU A 398 9.81 12.36 -13.76
CA LEU A 398 8.97 11.90 -14.88
C LEU A 398 7.51 11.68 -14.46
N THR A 399 7.27 11.21 -13.23
CA THR A 399 5.92 11.00 -12.69
C THR A 399 5.17 12.32 -12.58
N VAL A 400 5.83 13.35 -12.02
CA VAL A 400 5.26 14.69 -11.87
C VAL A 400 5.07 15.35 -13.23
N ALA A 401 6.05 15.25 -14.14
CA ALA A 401 5.94 15.80 -15.49
C ALA A 401 4.77 15.16 -16.28
N LEU A 402 4.66 13.83 -16.25
CA LEU A 402 3.55 13.11 -16.89
C LEU A 402 2.20 13.56 -16.32
N THR A 403 2.10 13.69 -14.99
CA THR A 403 0.85 14.11 -14.34
C THR A 403 0.45 15.52 -14.78
N ARG A 404 1.40 16.46 -14.84
CA ARG A 404 1.16 17.83 -15.33
C ARG A 404 0.67 17.84 -16.78
N GLU A 405 1.28 17.05 -17.66
CA GLU A 405 0.87 16.94 -19.06
C GLU A 405 -0.54 16.36 -19.23
N LEU A 406 -0.91 15.39 -18.39
CA LEU A 406 -2.25 14.78 -18.45
C LEU A 406 -3.33 15.77 -17.98
N ILE A 407 -3.15 16.40 -16.82
CA ILE A 407 -4.16 17.33 -16.29
C ILE A 407 -4.30 18.57 -17.18
N ALA A 408 -3.21 19.06 -17.78
CA ALA A 408 -3.24 20.18 -18.73
C ALA A 408 -4.07 19.87 -20.00
N ARG A 409 -4.31 18.58 -20.29
CA ARG A 409 -5.09 18.09 -21.43
C ARG A 409 -6.48 17.60 -21.01
N ASP A 410 -6.98 18.07 -19.87
CA ASP A 410 -8.28 17.71 -19.33
C ASP A 410 -8.45 16.20 -19.04
N ILE A 411 -7.36 15.49 -18.72
CA ILE A 411 -7.38 14.07 -18.32
C ILE A 411 -7.25 13.97 -16.80
N ILE A 412 -8.25 13.36 -16.14
CA ILE A 412 -8.17 13.10 -14.69
C ILE A 412 -7.09 12.08 -14.42
N VAL A 413 -6.24 12.36 -13.42
CA VAL A 413 -5.24 11.41 -12.95
C VAL A 413 -5.69 10.78 -11.63
N LEU A 414 -5.76 9.45 -11.62
CA LEU A 414 -5.86 8.65 -10.40
C LEU A 414 -4.47 8.10 -10.10
N THR A 415 -4.00 8.25 -8.86
CA THR A 415 -2.67 7.82 -8.45
C THR A 415 -2.72 6.89 -7.25
N ALA A 416 -1.76 5.97 -7.18
CA ALA A 416 -1.56 5.06 -6.06
C ALA A 416 -0.07 4.71 -5.90
N GLY A 417 0.30 4.23 -4.71
CA GLY A 417 1.66 3.82 -4.37
C GLY A 417 2.64 4.98 -4.23
N CYS A 418 3.92 4.69 -4.47
CA CYS A 418 5.00 5.66 -4.39
C CYS A 418 4.82 6.86 -5.33
N SER A 419 4.11 6.69 -6.46
CA SER A 419 3.75 7.79 -7.35
C SER A 419 2.92 8.86 -6.65
N SER A 420 1.98 8.48 -5.78
CA SER A 420 1.18 9.45 -5.02
C SER A 420 2.05 10.26 -4.08
N GLY A 421 2.99 9.61 -3.38
CA GLY A 421 3.95 10.29 -2.49
C GLY A 421 4.77 11.37 -3.21
N GLY A 422 5.16 11.15 -4.47
CA GLY A 422 5.84 12.18 -5.27
C GLY A 422 4.90 13.30 -5.73
N ILE A 423 3.74 12.93 -6.27
CA ILE A 423 2.73 13.86 -6.80
C ILE A 423 2.20 14.80 -5.70
N GLU A 424 1.89 14.27 -4.51
CA GLU A 424 1.39 15.06 -3.39
C GLU A 424 2.46 16.01 -2.83
N ASN A 425 3.73 15.56 -2.73
CA ASN A 425 4.82 16.41 -2.25
C ASN A 425 5.09 17.58 -3.21
N CYS A 426 4.83 17.39 -4.50
CA CYS A 426 4.93 18.44 -5.52
C CYS A 426 3.66 19.29 -5.68
N GLY A 427 2.67 19.16 -4.79
CA GLY A 427 1.49 20.03 -4.74
C GLY A 427 0.49 19.79 -5.87
N LEU A 428 0.44 18.59 -6.44
CA LEU A 428 -0.52 18.24 -7.51
C LEU A 428 -1.83 17.62 -6.99
N MET A 429 -1.95 17.44 -5.67
CA MET A 429 -3.12 16.88 -5.01
C MET A 429 -3.79 17.88 -4.05
N VAL A 430 -3.52 19.18 -4.21
CA VAL A 430 -4.23 20.25 -3.50
C VAL A 430 -5.30 20.85 -4.42
N PRO A 431 -6.43 21.40 -3.91
CA PRO A 431 -7.47 22.00 -4.75
C PRO A 431 -6.94 23.05 -5.74
N GLU A 432 -5.95 23.84 -5.30
CA GLU A 432 -5.32 24.89 -6.09
C GLU A 432 -4.56 24.37 -7.32
N ALA A 433 -4.23 23.06 -7.36
CA ALA A 433 -3.62 22.42 -8.53
C ALA A 433 -4.55 22.44 -9.76
N ALA A 434 -5.84 22.73 -9.59
CA ALA A 434 -6.78 22.98 -10.69
C ALA A 434 -6.28 24.07 -11.65
N GLU A 435 -5.49 25.04 -11.18
CA GLU A 435 -4.89 26.09 -12.02
C GLU A 435 -3.91 25.55 -13.07
N LEU A 436 -3.37 24.35 -12.83
CA LEU A 436 -2.43 23.67 -13.73
C LEU A 436 -3.16 22.79 -14.77
N ALA A 437 -4.47 22.62 -14.62
CA ALA A 437 -5.28 21.78 -15.49
C ALA A 437 -5.74 22.53 -16.75
N GLY A 438 -6.21 21.76 -17.74
CA GLY A 438 -6.85 22.30 -18.93
C GLY A 438 -8.17 23.00 -18.59
N PRO A 439 -8.78 23.72 -19.56
CA PRO A 439 -9.96 24.54 -19.30
C PRO A 439 -11.15 23.75 -18.72
N GLY A 440 -11.36 22.50 -19.17
CA GLY A 440 -12.47 21.67 -18.72
C GLY A 440 -12.29 21.20 -17.28
N LEU A 441 -11.13 20.64 -16.95
CA LEU A 441 -10.81 20.17 -15.60
C LEU A 441 -10.68 21.32 -14.62
N LYS A 442 -10.09 22.44 -15.03
CA LYS A 442 -9.97 23.63 -14.19
C LYS A 442 -11.34 24.13 -13.74
N GLU A 443 -12.29 24.23 -14.68
CA GLU A 443 -13.67 24.64 -14.37
C GLU A 443 -14.35 23.63 -13.42
N VAL A 444 -14.25 22.34 -13.72
CA VAL A 444 -14.88 21.29 -12.91
C VAL A 444 -14.31 21.25 -11.49
N CYS A 445 -12.99 21.20 -11.34
CA CYS A 445 -12.35 21.16 -10.02
C CYS A 445 -12.62 22.46 -9.25
N GLY A 446 -12.57 23.63 -9.91
CA GLY A 446 -12.91 24.91 -9.29
C GLY A 446 -14.35 24.99 -8.77
N GLN A 447 -15.30 24.31 -9.42
CA GLN A 447 -16.70 24.22 -8.95
C GLN A 447 -16.89 23.25 -7.79
N LEU A 448 -16.12 22.17 -7.77
CA LEU A 448 -16.25 21.08 -6.80
C LEU A 448 -15.46 21.32 -5.51
N GLY A 449 -14.47 22.21 -5.53
CA GLY A 449 -13.46 22.36 -4.48
C GLY A 449 -12.46 21.21 -4.50
#